data_AF-A0A9W8CWG0-F1
#
_entry.id   AF-A0A9W8CWG0-F1
#
_cell.length_a   1.000
_cell.length_b   1.000
_cell.length_c   1.000
_cell.angle_alpha   90.00
_cell.angle_beta   90.00
_cell.angle_gamma   90.00
#
_symmetry.space_group_name_H-M   'P 1'
#
loop_
_entity.id
_entity.type
_entity.pdbx_description
1 polymer ?
#
loop_
_entity_poly.entity_id
_entity_poly.type
_entity_poly.pdbx_seq_one_letter_code
_entity_poly.pdbx_strand_id
1 'polypeptide(L)'
;MTAVDSWYYRRLVVAPWNQITYNILGSHGGTSSLFGTEPWHFYIKNGLVNANIVMVLALASLPLWTMYRVVLLLIMRRAESPVATAAVARLGNAHWLLLFRMLPFHLTLAVFSIQPHKEERFLSIVYPHMCFCAAAALTLVRPLGAWVATMLGTTSMATAMTGGALRRWRTGYIVLAAAAALGVLRMAALSVYYTAPMKVFAGLAPPGSEVPGLLPLGVSIKALFAPKVLPASRQSQLTQPGLRSATDGNAEREVCMGAGWYWFPSSYWLPPGYRLQFVTGLGEIGGHLPGDFAPLHKTGSMQASTAMERADFNALNLWEPTHAVPLFPAANSTRSSCGYVVDIAVPGSTASFEAALKAQGDGRGLGRWRRIGECLPVLDAARSGLLARVVYVPRSVARVLEQLLGQRQVWAQACVFQQLREPLLSAATAAEAEVVGRMRGG
;
A
#
# COMPACT_ATOMS: atom_id res chain seq x y z
N MET A 1 -0.82 7.58 -26.39
CA MET A 1 0.01 6.68 -25.56
C MET A 1 1.24 6.23 -26.32
N THR A 2 1.13 5.41 -27.37
CA THR A 2 2.29 4.93 -28.18
C THR A 2 3.33 6.01 -28.54
N ALA A 3 2.91 7.17 -29.06
CA ALA A 3 3.84 8.25 -29.41
C ALA A 3 4.56 8.85 -28.18
N VAL A 4 3.84 9.01 -27.07
CA VAL A 4 4.38 9.54 -25.81
C VAL A 4 5.35 8.53 -25.21
N ASP A 5 4.95 7.27 -25.12
CA ASP A 5 5.81 6.19 -24.62
C ASP A 5 7.07 6.10 -25.47
N SER A 6 6.91 6.13 -26.80
CA SER A 6 8.06 6.04 -27.71
C SER A 6 9.01 7.22 -27.59
N TRP A 7 8.49 8.42 -27.30
CA TRP A 7 9.31 9.60 -27.03
C TRP A 7 10.12 9.43 -25.74
N TYR A 8 9.50 9.01 -24.63
CA TYR A 8 10.20 8.81 -23.36
C TYR A 8 11.22 7.66 -23.42
N TYR A 9 10.85 6.52 -24.02
CA TYR A 9 11.71 5.33 -24.11
C TYR A 9 12.73 5.37 -25.27
N ARG A 10 12.69 6.41 -26.12
CA ARG A 10 13.57 6.57 -27.30
C ARG A 10 13.55 5.39 -28.29
N ARG A 11 12.48 4.61 -28.29
CA ARG A 11 12.24 3.49 -29.20
C ARG A 11 10.75 3.35 -29.46
N LEU A 12 10.34 2.69 -30.53
CA LEU A 12 8.92 2.42 -30.76
C LEU A 12 8.38 1.49 -29.67
N VAL A 13 7.44 1.99 -28.85
CA VAL A 13 6.80 1.23 -27.77
C VAL A 13 5.31 1.11 -28.04
N VAL A 14 4.86 -0.10 -28.34
CA VAL A 14 3.44 -0.46 -28.45
C VAL A 14 3.07 -1.28 -27.21
N ALA A 15 2.60 -0.62 -26.16
CA ALA A 15 2.38 -1.26 -24.85
C ALA A 15 1.50 -2.52 -24.89
N PRO A 16 0.36 -2.57 -25.64
CA PRO A 16 -0.43 -3.80 -25.74
C PRO A 16 0.32 -4.96 -26.40
N TRP A 17 1.11 -4.65 -27.43
CA TRP A 17 1.94 -5.65 -28.12
C TRP A 17 3.03 -6.18 -27.17
N ASN A 18 3.71 -5.31 -26.43
CA ASN A 18 4.71 -5.71 -25.45
C ASN A 18 4.13 -6.61 -24.34
N GLN A 19 2.89 -6.37 -23.91
CA GLN A 19 2.22 -7.23 -22.94
C GLN A 19 1.90 -8.62 -23.53
N ILE A 20 1.44 -8.67 -24.78
CA ILE A 20 1.18 -9.94 -25.47
C ILE A 20 2.48 -10.70 -25.70
N THR A 21 3.51 -10.05 -26.22
CA THR A 21 4.79 -10.69 -26.50
C THR A 21 5.46 -11.19 -25.22
N TYR A 22 5.42 -10.39 -24.14
CA TYR A 22 6.02 -10.78 -22.87
C TYR A 22 5.27 -11.94 -22.19
N ASN A 23 3.94 -11.82 -22.06
CA ASN A 23 3.16 -12.80 -21.29
C ASN A 23 2.75 -14.05 -22.09
N ILE A 24 2.57 -13.95 -23.41
CA ILE A 24 2.04 -15.05 -24.24
C ILE A 24 3.13 -15.67 -25.11
N LEU A 25 4.00 -14.84 -25.71
CA LEU A 25 5.02 -15.30 -26.67
C LEU A 25 6.44 -15.39 -26.07
N GLY A 26 6.59 -15.06 -24.78
CA GLY A 26 7.88 -14.98 -24.11
C GLY A 26 8.52 -16.34 -23.89
N SER A 27 9.85 -16.42 -24.05
CA SER A 27 10.64 -17.65 -23.90
C SER A 27 10.73 -18.17 -22.46
N HIS A 28 10.26 -17.40 -21.48
CA HIS A 28 10.27 -17.75 -20.06
C HIS A 28 9.04 -18.56 -19.62
N GLY A 29 8.29 -19.10 -20.59
CA GLY A 29 7.13 -19.96 -20.33
C GLY A 29 5.82 -19.22 -20.08
N GLY A 30 5.79 -17.88 -20.17
CA GLY A 30 4.57 -17.08 -20.10
C GLY A 30 3.79 -17.20 -18.78
N THR A 31 4.40 -17.74 -17.72
CA THR A 31 3.68 -18.05 -16.48
C THR A 31 3.74 -16.86 -15.52
N SER A 32 2.59 -16.20 -15.34
CA SER A 32 2.40 -15.13 -14.35
C SER A 32 2.62 -15.59 -12.90
N SER A 33 2.81 -16.88 -12.65
CA SER A 33 3.12 -17.48 -11.34
C SER A 33 4.46 -17.07 -10.75
N LEU A 34 5.32 -16.40 -11.51
CA LEU A 34 6.64 -15.92 -11.07
C LEU A 34 6.57 -15.03 -9.81
N PHE A 35 5.47 -14.29 -9.65
CA PHE A 35 5.25 -13.38 -8.53
C PHE A 35 4.41 -14.00 -7.41
N GLY A 36 4.31 -15.32 -7.37
CA GLY A 36 3.49 -16.07 -6.42
C GLY A 36 2.11 -16.42 -6.97
N THR A 37 1.45 -17.37 -6.31
CA THR A 37 0.10 -17.82 -6.64
C THR A 37 -0.78 -17.77 -5.41
N GLU A 38 -2.07 -17.53 -5.65
CA GLU A 38 -3.07 -17.41 -4.58
C GLU A 38 -4.28 -18.30 -4.93
N PRO A 39 -5.04 -18.79 -3.93
CA PRO A 39 -6.17 -19.67 -4.18
C PRO A 39 -7.30 -18.93 -4.90
N TRP A 40 -8.24 -19.69 -5.48
CA TRP A 40 -9.36 -19.15 -6.26
C TRP A 40 -10.22 -18.13 -5.50
N HIS A 41 -10.31 -18.25 -4.17
CA HIS A 41 -11.13 -17.40 -3.31
C HIS A 41 -10.43 -16.08 -2.89
N PHE A 42 -9.22 -15.81 -3.39
CA PHE A 42 -8.44 -14.61 -3.06
C PHE A 42 -9.23 -13.30 -3.27
N TYR A 43 -9.88 -13.12 -4.42
CA TYR A 43 -10.62 -11.88 -4.70
C TYR A 43 -11.87 -11.72 -3.85
N ILE A 44 -12.52 -12.84 -3.47
CA ILE A 44 -13.66 -12.83 -2.55
C ILE A 44 -13.17 -12.38 -1.16
N LYS A 45 -12.09 -12.99 -0.66
CA LYS A 45 -11.46 -12.61 0.61
C LYS A 45 -11.04 -11.14 0.61
N ASN A 46 -10.38 -10.67 -0.46
CA ASN A 46 -9.98 -9.27 -0.62
C ASN A 46 -11.19 -8.33 -0.61
N GLY A 47 -12.24 -8.67 -1.37
CA GLY A 47 -13.48 -7.91 -1.41
C GLY A 47 -14.23 -7.86 -0.09
N LEU A 48 -14.24 -8.93 0.69
CA LEU A 48 -14.84 -8.93 2.03
C LEU A 48 -14.07 -8.02 2.99
N VAL A 49 -12.74 -7.95 2.87
CA VAL A 49 -11.91 -7.08 3.72
C VAL A 49 -12.02 -5.60 3.32
N ASN A 50 -11.99 -5.30 2.02
CA ASN A 50 -11.90 -3.92 1.53
C ASN A 50 -13.26 -3.31 1.13
N ALA A 51 -14.23 -4.14 0.70
CA ALA A 51 -15.58 -3.71 0.30
C ALA A 51 -16.70 -4.29 1.19
N ASN A 52 -16.39 -5.13 2.18
CA ASN A 52 -17.33 -5.59 3.22
C ASN A 52 -18.70 -6.08 2.69
N ILE A 53 -19.79 -5.49 3.15
CA ILE A 53 -21.18 -5.80 2.78
C ILE A 53 -21.39 -5.61 1.28
N VAL A 54 -20.69 -4.66 0.65
CA VAL A 54 -20.80 -4.39 -0.79
C VAL A 54 -20.38 -5.61 -1.60
N MET A 55 -19.30 -6.31 -1.21
CA MET A 55 -18.88 -7.55 -1.88
C MET A 55 -19.95 -8.64 -1.78
N VAL A 56 -20.54 -8.82 -0.59
CA VAL A 56 -21.60 -9.82 -0.37
C VAL A 56 -22.82 -9.54 -1.26
N LEU A 57 -23.27 -8.28 -1.31
CA LEU A 57 -24.39 -7.87 -2.14
C LEU A 57 -24.06 -7.97 -3.63
N ALA A 58 -22.84 -7.63 -4.03
CA ALA A 58 -22.39 -7.74 -5.41
C ALA A 58 -22.41 -9.20 -5.89
N LEU A 59 -21.95 -10.15 -5.08
CA LEU A 59 -22.04 -11.59 -5.37
C LEU A 59 -23.49 -12.08 -5.40
N ALA A 60 -24.34 -11.58 -4.48
CA ALA A 60 -25.75 -11.92 -4.43
C ALA A 60 -26.57 -11.35 -5.60
N SER A 61 -26.06 -10.37 -6.35
CA SER A 61 -26.82 -9.71 -7.42
C SER A 61 -27.26 -10.67 -8.53
N LEU A 62 -26.40 -11.62 -8.91
CA LEU A 62 -26.69 -12.62 -9.94
C LEU A 62 -27.75 -13.64 -9.49
N PRO A 63 -27.62 -14.32 -8.33
CA PRO A 63 -28.66 -15.25 -7.86
C PRO A 63 -29.98 -14.56 -7.54
N LEU A 64 -29.96 -13.31 -7.04
CA LEU A 64 -31.20 -12.54 -6.86
C LEU A 64 -31.85 -12.18 -8.20
N TRP A 65 -31.06 -11.83 -9.21
CA TRP A 65 -31.56 -11.59 -10.55
C TRP A 65 -32.16 -12.86 -11.16
N THR A 66 -31.49 -14.01 -11.07
CA THR A 66 -32.03 -15.27 -11.61
C THR A 66 -33.35 -15.63 -10.92
N MET A 67 -33.42 -15.54 -9.60
CA MET A 67 -34.67 -15.78 -8.85
C MET A 67 -35.78 -14.83 -9.31
N TYR A 68 -35.46 -13.55 -9.48
CA TYR A 68 -36.43 -12.55 -9.95
C TYR A 68 -36.90 -12.84 -11.38
N ARG A 69 -36.02 -13.28 -12.28
CA ARG A 69 -36.40 -13.70 -13.63
C ARG A 69 -37.35 -14.90 -13.61
N VAL A 70 -37.10 -15.89 -12.75
CA VAL A 70 -38.00 -17.03 -12.58
C VAL A 70 -39.37 -16.57 -12.10
N VAL A 71 -39.43 -15.67 -11.11
CA VAL A 71 -40.71 -15.09 -10.63
C VAL A 71 -41.45 -14.37 -11.76
N LEU A 72 -40.77 -13.56 -12.57
CA LEU A 72 -41.40 -12.92 -13.73
C LEU A 72 -41.97 -13.93 -14.72
N LEU A 73 -41.26 -15.03 -15.00
CA LEU A 73 -41.75 -16.09 -15.88
C LEU A 73 -42.98 -16.81 -15.28
N LEU A 74 -43.02 -17.01 -13.96
CA LEU A 74 -44.18 -17.58 -13.28
C LEU A 74 -45.40 -16.64 -13.34
N ILE A 75 -45.18 -15.33 -13.18
CA ILE A 75 -46.23 -14.32 -13.32
C ILE A 75 -46.73 -14.26 -14.78
N MET A 76 -45.83 -14.31 -15.77
CA MET A 76 -46.20 -14.38 -17.20
C MET A 76 -47.15 -15.55 -17.49
N ARG A 77 -46.88 -16.73 -16.90
CA ARG A 77 -47.73 -17.92 -17.10
C ARG A 77 -49.13 -17.77 -16.49
N ARG A 78 -49.31 -16.89 -15.53
CA ARG A 78 -50.59 -16.62 -14.85
C ARG A 78 -51.28 -15.34 -15.33
N ALA A 79 -50.69 -14.64 -16.30
CA ALA A 79 -51.25 -13.39 -16.79
C ALA A 79 -52.40 -13.68 -17.78
N GLU A 80 -53.62 -13.32 -17.38
CA GLU A 80 -54.82 -13.53 -18.20
C GLU A 80 -55.13 -12.34 -19.12
N SER A 81 -54.63 -11.14 -18.77
CA SER A 81 -54.88 -9.90 -19.52
C SER A 81 -53.74 -9.55 -20.49
N PRO A 82 -54.03 -9.12 -21.73
CA PRO A 82 -52.99 -8.69 -22.68
C PRO A 82 -52.15 -7.52 -22.16
N VAL A 83 -52.75 -6.65 -21.33
CA VAL A 83 -52.05 -5.52 -20.70
C VAL A 83 -51.04 -6.01 -19.66
N ALA A 84 -51.41 -7.00 -18.85
CA ALA A 84 -50.52 -7.60 -17.86
C ALA A 84 -49.35 -8.33 -18.52
N THR A 85 -49.62 -9.09 -19.58
CA THR A 85 -48.60 -9.79 -20.39
C THR A 85 -47.60 -8.81 -21.00
N ALA A 86 -48.07 -7.70 -21.59
CA ALA A 86 -47.20 -6.67 -22.15
C ALA A 86 -46.33 -5.98 -21.08
N ALA A 87 -46.90 -5.70 -19.89
CA ALA A 87 -46.16 -5.09 -18.79
C ALA A 87 -45.04 -5.98 -18.26
N VAL A 88 -45.32 -7.28 -18.05
CA VAL A 88 -44.33 -8.23 -17.54
C VAL A 88 -43.27 -8.55 -18.61
N ALA A 89 -43.63 -8.57 -19.90
CA ALA A 89 -42.67 -8.70 -21.00
C ALA A 89 -41.70 -7.51 -21.07
N ARG A 90 -42.20 -6.27 -20.95
CA ARG A 90 -41.35 -5.06 -20.88
C ARG A 90 -40.38 -5.13 -19.69
N LEU A 91 -40.87 -5.55 -18.53
CA LEU A 91 -40.05 -5.72 -17.34
C LEU A 91 -38.99 -6.81 -17.55
N GLY A 92 -39.35 -7.93 -18.19
CA GLY A 92 -38.41 -8.98 -18.56
C GLY A 92 -37.28 -8.48 -19.46
N ASN A 93 -37.59 -7.65 -20.46
CA ASN A 93 -36.59 -7.03 -21.35
C ASN A 93 -35.68 -6.05 -20.60
N ALA A 94 -36.21 -5.23 -19.71
CA ALA A 94 -35.41 -4.35 -18.86
C ALA A 94 -34.42 -5.15 -17.98
N HIS A 95 -34.79 -6.35 -17.54
CA HIS A 95 -33.91 -7.19 -16.74
C HIS A 95 -32.80 -7.87 -17.53
N TRP A 96 -32.96 -8.08 -18.84
CA TRP A 96 -31.83 -8.46 -19.70
C TRP A 96 -30.78 -7.36 -19.75
N LEU A 97 -31.21 -6.09 -19.89
CA LEU A 97 -30.32 -4.95 -19.82
C LEU A 97 -29.64 -4.80 -18.44
N LEU A 98 -30.33 -5.19 -17.36
CA LEU A 98 -29.74 -5.25 -16.02
C LEU A 98 -28.64 -6.32 -15.95
N LEU A 99 -28.87 -7.52 -16.51
CA LEU A 99 -27.86 -8.58 -16.58
C LEU A 99 -26.60 -8.09 -17.31
N PHE A 100 -26.75 -7.53 -18.51
CA PHE A 100 -25.60 -7.04 -19.29
C PHE A 100 -24.74 -6.02 -18.53
N ARG A 101 -25.34 -5.20 -17.67
CA ARG A 101 -24.61 -4.24 -16.82
C ARG A 101 -23.96 -4.88 -15.59
N MET A 102 -24.47 -6.01 -15.10
CA MET A 102 -23.87 -6.76 -13.99
C MET A 102 -22.76 -7.71 -14.44
N LEU A 103 -22.80 -8.18 -15.69
CA LEU A 103 -21.85 -9.15 -16.23
C LEU A 103 -20.37 -8.76 -16.09
N PRO A 104 -19.94 -7.49 -16.34
CA PRO A 104 -18.53 -7.15 -16.23
C PRO A 104 -17.91 -7.52 -14.89
N PHE A 105 -18.61 -7.27 -13.78
CA PHE A 105 -18.13 -7.64 -12.45
C PHE A 105 -17.96 -9.17 -12.32
N HIS A 106 -19.01 -9.93 -12.65
CA HIS A 106 -19.01 -11.39 -12.48
C HIS A 106 -18.04 -12.10 -13.42
N LEU A 107 -17.95 -11.65 -14.68
CA LEU A 107 -17.03 -12.21 -15.67
C LEU A 107 -15.57 -11.92 -15.30
N THR A 108 -15.25 -10.67 -14.96
CA THR A 108 -13.88 -10.32 -14.53
C THR A 108 -13.50 -11.06 -13.25
N LEU A 109 -14.40 -11.15 -12.27
CA LEU A 109 -14.16 -11.92 -11.06
C LEU A 109 -13.89 -13.39 -11.38
N ALA A 110 -14.69 -14.02 -12.25
CA ALA A 110 -14.50 -15.42 -12.63
C ALA A 110 -13.17 -15.64 -13.37
N VAL A 111 -12.91 -14.84 -14.41
CA VAL A 111 -11.70 -14.95 -15.24
C VAL A 111 -10.44 -14.80 -14.38
N PHE A 112 -10.37 -13.77 -13.54
CA PHE A 112 -9.20 -13.56 -12.68
C PHE A 112 -9.11 -14.56 -11.54
N SER A 113 -10.22 -15.09 -11.03
CA SER A 113 -10.16 -16.15 -9.99
C SER A 113 -9.59 -17.47 -10.52
N ILE A 114 -9.77 -17.75 -11.82
CA ILE A 114 -9.19 -18.92 -12.50
C ILE A 114 -7.68 -18.78 -12.69
N GLN A 115 -7.17 -17.57 -12.87
CA GLN A 115 -5.73 -17.36 -13.08
C GLN A 115 -4.94 -17.72 -11.81
N PRO A 116 -3.81 -18.47 -11.91
CA PRO A 116 -3.01 -18.84 -10.74
C PRO A 116 -2.47 -17.62 -9.98
N HIS A 117 -1.96 -16.65 -10.72
CA HIS A 117 -1.46 -15.39 -10.17
C HIS A 117 -2.59 -14.38 -9.98
N LYS A 118 -2.58 -13.71 -8.82
CA LYS A 118 -3.63 -12.78 -8.43
C LYS A 118 -3.00 -11.61 -7.68
N GLU A 119 -3.49 -10.41 -7.96
CA GLU A 119 -3.14 -9.22 -7.21
C GLU A 119 -4.40 -8.39 -6.99
N GLU A 120 -4.48 -7.73 -5.84
CA GLU A 120 -5.61 -6.87 -5.50
C GLU A 120 -5.92 -5.84 -6.60
N ARG A 121 -4.87 -5.21 -7.16
CA ARG A 121 -5.01 -4.13 -8.14
C ARG A 121 -5.67 -4.56 -9.44
N PHE A 122 -5.65 -5.84 -9.81
CA PHE A 122 -6.25 -6.32 -11.05
C PHE A 122 -7.78 -6.17 -11.06
N LEU A 123 -8.42 -6.26 -9.89
CA LEU A 123 -9.87 -6.12 -9.79
C LEU A 123 -10.35 -4.65 -9.83
N SER A 124 -9.43 -3.67 -9.73
CA SER A 124 -9.78 -2.24 -9.65
C SER A 124 -10.62 -1.72 -10.82
N ILE A 125 -10.45 -2.30 -12.02
CA ILE A 125 -11.20 -1.95 -13.23
C ILE A 125 -12.72 -2.20 -13.11
N VAL A 126 -13.15 -3.09 -12.20
CA VAL A 126 -14.57 -3.46 -12.02
C VAL A 126 -15.15 -3.02 -10.68
N TYR A 127 -14.45 -2.22 -9.88
CA TYR A 127 -15.01 -1.68 -8.63
C TYR A 127 -16.30 -0.86 -8.83
N PRO A 128 -16.44 -0.01 -9.86
CA PRO A 128 -17.72 0.67 -10.12
C PRO A 128 -18.86 -0.33 -10.41
N HIS A 129 -18.56 -1.41 -11.14
CA HIS A 129 -19.52 -2.47 -11.46
C HIS A 129 -19.89 -3.31 -10.22
N MET A 130 -18.94 -3.52 -9.30
CA MET A 130 -19.21 -4.15 -8.00
C MET A 130 -20.23 -3.33 -7.20
N CYS A 131 -20.05 -2.01 -7.11
CA CYS A 131 -21.00 -1.11 -6.46
C CYS A 131 -22.38 -1.13 -7.14
N PHE A 132 -22.40 -1.15 -8.48
CA PHE A 132 -23.63 -1.29 -9.25
C PHE A 132 -24.36 -2.61 -8.95
N CYS A 133 -23.63 -3.74 -8.94
CA CYS A 133 -24.18 -5.05 -8.58
C CYS A 133 -24.77 -5.06 -7.17
N ALA A 134 -24.09 -4.44 -6.19
CA ALA A 134 -24.61 -4.33 -4.83
C ALA A 134 -25.91 -3.50 -4.76
N ALA A 135 -25.97 -2.39 -5.51
CA ALA A 135 -27.19 -1.59 -5.61
C ALA A 135 -28.33 -2.38 -6.28
N ALA A 136 -28.04 -3.11 -7.36
CA ALA A 136 -28.99 -3.98 -8.05
C ALA A 136 -29.54 -5.05 -7.09
N ALA A 137 -28.69 -5.71 -6.31
CA ALA A 137 -29.10 -6.67 -5.29
C ALA A 137 -30.11 -6.07 -4.30
N LEU A 138 -29.82 -4.88 -3.75
CA LEU A 138 -30.75 -4.19 -2.82
C LEU A 138 -32.09 -3.82 -3.47
N THR A 139 -32.09 -3.49 -4.76
CA THR A 139 -33.34 -3.22 -5.48
C THR A 139 -34.17 -4.48 -5.74
N LEU A 140 -33.51 -5.62 -5.96
CA LEU A 140 -34.17 -6.90 -6.26
C LEU A 140 -34.70 -7.62 -5.00
N VAL A 141 -34.06 -7.45 -3.84
CA VAL A 141 -34.51 -8.06 -2.57
C VAL A 141 -35.95 -7.68 -2.22
N ARG A 142 -36.38 -6.45 -2.52
CA ARG A 142 -37.72 -5.97 -2.17
C ARG A 142 -38.85 -6.63 -2.93
N PRO A 143 -38.90 -6.60 -4.27
CA PRO A 143 -39.98 -7.24 -5.01
C PRO A 143 -39.96 -8.78 -4.81
N LEU A 144 -38.79 -9.37 -4.61
CA LEU A 144 -38.68 -10.79 -4.23
C LEU A 144 -39.30 -11.07 -2.85
N GLY A 145 -38.98 -10.25 -1.85
CA GLY A 145 -39.58 -10.37 -0.52
C GLY A 145 -41.10 -10.16 -0.53
N ALA A 146 -41.59 -9.21 -1.33
CA ALA A 146 -43.02 -9.00 -1.53
C ALA A 146 -43.69 -10.23 -2.16
N TRP A 147 -43.07 -10.84 -3.17
CA TRP A 147 -43.57 -12.07 -3.78
C TRP A 147 -43.61 -13.22 -2.76
N VAL A 148 -42.55 -13.43 -1.98
CA VAL A 148 -42.55 -14.46 -0.91
C VAL A 148 -43.66 -14.20 0.11
N ALA A 149 -43.83 -12.96 0.56
CA ALA A 149 -44.87 -12.58 1.52
C ALA A 149 -46.29 -12.89 0.99
N THR A 150 -46.51 -12.70 -0.31
CA THR A 150 -47.78 -13.03 -0.97
C THR A 150 -48.02 -14.52 -1.09
N MET A 151 -46.98 -15.30 -1.40
CA MET A 151 -47.07 -16.76 -1.47
C MET A 151 -47.33 -17.37 -0.08
N LEU A 152 -46.84 -16.73 0.99
CA LEU A 152 -47.12 -17.10 2.38
C LEU A 152 -48.47 -16.59 2.91
N GLY A 153 -49.27 -15.89 2.10
CA GLY A 153 -50.58 -15.37 2.49
C GLY A 153 -50.55 -14.23 3.51
N THR A 154 -49.37 -13.64 3.79
CA THR A 154 -49.22 -12.63 4.85
C THR A 154 -49.70 -11.25 4.43
N THR A 155 -49.43 -10.85 3.20
CA THR A 155 -49.77 -9.52 2.65
C THR A 155 -49.99 -9.59 1.14
N SER A 156 -50.81 -8.70 0.58
CA SER A 156 -50.99 -8.61 -0.87
C SER A 156 -49.78 -7.95 -1.55
N MET A 157 -49.56 -8.26 -2.84
CA MET A 157 -48.39 -7.75 -3.59
C MET A 157 -48.48 -6.23 -3.74
N ALA A 158 -49.70 -5.72 -3.95
CA ALA A 158 -49.97 -4.30 -3.96
C ALA A 158 -49.56 -3.67 -2.63
N THR A 159 -50.06 -4.19 -1.49
CA THR A 159 -49.75 -3.65 -0.16
C THR A 159 -48.26 -3.70 0.18
N ALA A 160 -47.58 -4.80 -0.17
CA ALA A 160 -46.16 -4.99 0.08
C ALA A 160 -45.28 -4.03 -0.78
N MET A 161 -45.73 -3.69 -1.98
CA MET A 161 -45.03 -2.77 -2.88
C MET A 161 -45.41 -1.29 -2.69
N THR A 162 -46.60 -0.98 -2.17
CA THR A 162 -47.11 0.40 -1.97
C THR A 162 -46.59 1.07 -0.69
N GLY A 163 -45.52 0.56 -0.08
CA GLY A 163 -44.86 1.24 1.04
C GLY A 163 -44.41 2.65 0.64
N GLY A 164 -44.67 3.63 1.52
CA GLY A 164 -44.24 5.02 1.31
C GLY A 164 -42.76 5.13 0.93
N ALA A 165 -42.41 6.16 0.13
CA ALA A 165 -41.04 6.34 -0.38
C ALA A 165 -39.97 6.19 0.72
N LEU A 166 -40.22 6.74 1.90
CA LEU A 166 -39.33 6.62 3.06
C LEU A 166 -39.01 5.16 3.44
N ARG A 167 -40.00 4.27 3.44
CA ARG A 167 -39.83 2.83 3.70
C ARG A 167 -39.02 2.15 2.58
N ARG A 168 -39.20 2.59 1.33
CA ARG A 168 -38.44 2.14 0.16
C ARG A 168 -36.99 2.60 0.17
N TRP A 169 -36.62 3.68 0.85
CA TRP A 169 -35.22 4.09 0.93
C TRP A 169 -34.53 3.62 2.21
N ARG A 170 -35.28 3.42 3.29
CA ARG A 170 -34.77 3.02 4.62
C ARG A 170 -33.77 1.86 4.61
N THR A 171 -34.11 0.71 4.01
CA THR A 171 -33.20 -0.45 3.98
C THR A 171 -31.89 -0.15 3.25
N GLY A 172 -31.97 0.62 2.17
CA GLY A 172 -30.78 1.01 1.40
C GLY A 172 -29.87 1.93 2.20
N TYR A 173 -30.44 2.93 2.89
CA TYR A 173 -29.68 3.83 3.75
C TYR A 173 -29.07 3.11 4.96
N ILE A 174 -29.77 2.17 5.58
CA ILE A 174 -29.23 1.38 6.71
C ILE A 174 -28.02 0.56 6.24
N VAL A 175 -28.14 -0.14 5.11
CA VAL A 175 -27.04 -0.93 4.54
C VAL A 175 -25.87 -0.04 4.15
N LEU A 176 -26.13 1.11 3.53
CA LEU A 176 -25.10 2.08 3.16
C LEU A 176 -24.39 2.63 4.40
N ALA A 177 -25.12 3.00 5.45
CA ALA A 177 -24.56 3.49 6.69
C ALA A 177 -23.69 2.42 7.38
N ALA A 178 -24.15 1.16 7.41
CA ALA A 178 -23.38 0.05 7.96
C ALA A 178 -22.09 -0.22 7.15
N ALA A 179 -22.18 -0.24 5.81
CA ALA A 179 -21.02 -0.42 4.94
C ALA A 179 -20.01 0.72 5.08
N ALA A 180 -20.49 1.97 5.18
CA ALA A 180 -19.68 3.15 5.41
C ALA A 180 -19.00 3.10 6.78
N ALA A 181 -19.71 2.73 7.85
CA ALA A 181 -19.14 2.59 9.18
C ALA A 181 -18.02 1.54 9.22
N LEU A 182 -18.23 0.37 8.61
CA LEU A 182 -17.18 -0.65 8.47
C LEU A 182 -15.99 -0.15 7.64
N GLY A 183 -16.26 0.61 6.57
CA GLY A 183 -15.23 1.27 5.76
C GLY A 183 -14.40 2.27 6.57
N VAL A 184 -15.04 3.11 7.38
CA VAL A 184 -14.36 4.07 8.28
C VAL A 184 -13.52 3.34 9.32
N LEU A 185 -14.05 2.28 9.94
CA LEU A 185 -13.28 1.45 10.88
C LEU A 185 -12.08 0.78 10.21
N ARG A 186 -12.21 0.33 8.96
CA ARG A 186 -11.11 -0.23 8.18
C ARG A 186 -10.04 0.82 7.86
N MET A 187 -10.45 2.01 7.42
CA MET A 187 -9.52 3.13 7.17
C MET A 187 -8.80 3.54 8.46
N ALA A 188 -9.52 3.61 9.58
CA ALA A 188 -8.94 3.87 10.90
C ALA A 188 -7.91 2.80 11.26
N ALA A 189 -8.21 1.51 11.04
CA ALA A 189 -7.27 0.42 11.27
C ALA A 189 -5.99 0.61 10.44
N LEU A 190 -6.13 0.88 9.14
CA LEU A 190 -4.98 1.10 8.26
C LEU A 190 -4.12 2.29 8.70
N SER A 191 -4.76 3.39 9.10
CA SER A 191 -4.08 4.62 9.55
C SER A 191 -3.41 4.52 10.93
N VAL A 192 -3.93 3.68 11.82
CA VAL A 192 -3.39 3.53 13.18
C VAL A 192 -2.37 2.39 13.24
N TYR A 193 -2.62 1.29 12.53
CA TYR A 193 -1.86 0.05 12.67
C TYR A 193 -0.63 -0.02 11.76
N TYR A 194 -0.66 0.63 10.59
CA TYR A 194 0.36 0.42 9.54
C TYR A 194 1.03 1.71 9.03
N THR A 195 0.80 2.87 9.66
CA THR A 195 1.40 4.16 9.22
C THR A 195 2.80 4.41 9.80
N ALA A 196 3.26 3.60 10.75
CA ALA A 196 4.56 3.76 11.38
C ALA A 196 5.76 3.79 10.40
N PRO A 197 5.84 2.95 9.34
CA PRO A 197 6.94 3.02 8.37
C PRO A 197 7.01 4.39 7.68
N MET A 198 5.88 4.94 7.25
CA MET A 198 5.83 6.27 6.61
C MET A 198 6.30 7.39 7.57
N LYS A 199 5.89 7.32 8.84
CA LYS A 199 6.28 8.29 9.87
C LYS A 199 7.78 8.22 10.19
N VAL A 200 8.36 7.02 10.16
CA VAL A 200 9.79 6.81 10.41
C VAL A 200 10.64 7.51 9.34
N PHE A 201 10.34 7.33 8.05
CA PHE A 201 11.08 8.04 6.98
C PHE A 201 10.88 9.55 7.03
N ALA A 202 9.65 9.99 7.29
CA ALA A 202 9.32 11.41 7.44
C ALA A 202 10.06 12.11 8.60
N GLY A 203 10.46 11.34 9.61
CA GLY A 203 11.14 11.85 10.81
C GLY A 203 12.63 12.10 10.63
N LEU A 204 13.24 11.69 9.52
CA LEU A 204 14.65 11.96 9.23
C LEU A 204 14.86 13.47 9.01
N ALA A 205 15.75 14.09 9.78
CA ALA A 205 16.06 15.51 9.65
C ALA A 205 16.97 15.77 8.43
N PRO A 206 16.81 16.88 7.69
CA PRO A 206 17.74 17.30 6.65
C PRO A 206 19.18 17.44 7.19
N PRO A 207 20.22 17.16 6.37
CA PRO A 207 21.60 17.32 6.79
C PRO A 207 21.88 18.79 7.13
N GLY A 208 22.45 19.04 8.32
CA GLY A 208 22.78 20.39 8.80
C GLY A 208 21.69 21.10 9.64
N SER A 209 20.58 20.43 9.95
CA SER A 209 19.54 20.96 10.86
C SER A 209 19.47 20.17 12.16
N GLU A 210 19.82 20.80 13.28
CA GLU A 210 19.60 20.29 14.63
C GLU A 210 18.22 20.71 15.17
N VAL A 211 17.11 20.33 14.50
CA VAL A 211 15.75 20.53 15.06
C VAL A 211 14.80 19.45 14.50
N PRO A 212 13.80 18.96 15.27
CA PRO A 212 13.10 17.73 14.93
C PRO A 212 12.10 17.89 13.78
N GLY A 213 12.13 16.88 12.90
CA GLY A 213 11.07 16.40 12.03
C GLY A 213 9.83 17.25 11.83
N LEU A 214 9.67 17.77 10.62
CA LEU A 214 8.48 17.52 9.82
C LEU A 214 8.83 17.81 8.35
N LEU A 215 8.46 16.90 7.46
CA LEU A 215 8.70 16.98 6.02
C LEU A 215 8.54 18.41 5.45
N PRO A 216 9.44 18.86 4.56
CA PRO A 216 9.03 19.71 3.48
C PRO A 216 8.16 18.85 2.55
N LEU A 217 6.89 18.62 2.91
CA LEU A 217 5.88 18.28 1.91
C LEU A 217 6.09 19.28 0.78
N GLY A 218 6.40 18.76 -0.42
CA GLY A 218 6.80 19.56 -1.56
C GLY A 218 5.91 20.79 -1.71
N VAL A 219 6.52 21.89 -2.14
CA VAL A 219 5.93 23.24 -2.24
C VAL A 219 4.51 23.23 -2.83
N SER A 220 4.19 22.22 -3.65
CA SER A 220 2.92 22.02 -4.35
C SER A 220 1.68 21.73 -3.47
N ILE A 221 1.79 20.98 -2.36
CA ILE A 221 0.60 20.66 -1.52
C ILE A 221 0.40 21.68 -0.40
N LYS A 222 1.51 22.22 0.16
CA LYS A 222 1.45 23.26 1.20
C LYS A 222 0.78 24.55 0.68
N ALA A 223 0.91 24.86 -0.62
CA ALA A 223 0.27 26.02 -1.25
C ALA A 223 -1.26 25.92 -1.34
N LEU A 224 -1.86 24.72 -1.37
CA LEU A 224 -3.31 24.55 -1.48
C LEU A 224 -4.05 24.78 -0.14
N PHE A 225 -3.37 24.66 1.00
CA PHE A 225 -3.98 24.67 2.34
C PHE A 225 -3.41 25.73 3.28
N ALA A 226 -2.50 26.58 2.83
CA ALA A 226 -2.00 27.68 3.65
C ALA A 226 -3.10 28.75 3.84
N PRO A 227 -3.48 29.10 5.08
CA PRO A 227 -4.31 30.27 5.31
C PRO A 227 -3.52 31.51 4.87
N LYS A 228 -4.19 32.45 4.17
CA LYS A 228 -3.67 33.77 3.75
C LYS A 228 -3.39 34.67 4.97
N VAL A 229 -2.51 34.26 5.87
CA VAL A 229 -2.20 34.96 7.11
C VAL A 229 -0.70 34.92 7.36
N LEU A 230 0.11 35.43 6.42
CA LEU A 230 1.44 35.92 6.74
C LEU A 230 1.76 37.16 5.87
N PRO A 231 2.33 38.24 6.44
CA PRO A 231 2.65 39.45 5.70
C PRO A 231 3.75 39.21 4.66
N ALA A 232 3.69 39.96 3.55
CA ALA A 232 4.51 39.82 2.35
C ALA A 232 6.04 40.01 2.55
N SER A 233 6.51 40.36 3.75
CA SER A 233 7.93 40.62 4.02
C SER A 233 8.79 39.37 4.27
N ARG A 234 8.19 38.17 4.42
CA ARG A 234 8.95 36.88 4.52
C ARG A 234 8.90 36.03 3.25
N GLN A 235 8.24 36.49 2.19
CA GLN A 235 8.07 35.71 0.96
C GLN A 235 9.31 35.72 0.06
N SER A 236 10.26 36.64 0.26
CA SER A 236 11.47 36.76 -0.57
C SER A 236 12.58 35.75 -0.26
N GLN A 237 12.44 34.90 0.77
CA GLN A 237 13.43 33.84 1.07
C GLN A 237 13.01 32.42 0.67
N LEU A 238 11.77 32.20 0.21
CA LEU A 238 11.30 30.87 -0.23
C LEU A 238 11.27 30.68 -1.76
N THR A 239 11.71 31.66 -2.53
CA THR A 239 11.57 31.68 -4.00
C THR A 239 12.89 31.81 -4.75
N GLN A 240 13.97 31.26 -4.20
CA GLN A 240 15.14 30.90 -4.99
C GLN A 240 15.58 29.49 -4.64
N PRO A 241 15.75 28.58 -5.62
CA PRO A 241 16.59 27.41 -5.44
C PRO A 241 18.04 27.91 -5.38
N GLY A 242 18.39 28.49 -4.24
CA GLY A 242 19.74 28.97 -3.98
C GLY A 242 20.65 27.77 -3.81
N LEU A 243 21.44 27.49 -4.85
CA LEU A 243 22.79 26.95 -4.69
C LEU A 243 23.48 27.76 -3.58
N ARG A 244 23.43 27.27 -2.35
CA ARG A 244 24.26 27.77 -1.24
C ARG A 244 25.28 26.71 -0.90
N SER A 245 26.47 26.97 -1.40
CA SER A 245 27.80 26.56 -0.93
C SER A 245 27.92 25.15 -0.36
N ALA A 246 28.37 24.25 -1.23
CA ALA A 246 29.03 22.99 -0.89
C ALA A 246 30.37 23.24 -0.16
N THR A 247 30.31 23.67 1.10
CA THR A 247 31.50 23.84 1.96
C THR A 247 31.39 23.15 3.32
N ASP A 248 30.31 22.44 3.57
CA ASP A 248 30.33 21.32 4.52
C ASP A 248 30.22 20.05 3.66
N GLY A 249 31.08 19.06 3.87
CA GLY A 249 31.18 17.87 3.01
C GLY A 249 29.84 17.13 2.85
N ASN A 250 29.07 17.51 1.83
CA ASN A 250 27.76 16.97 1.47
C ASN A 250 27.93 15.60 0.82
N ALA A 251 28.45 14.63 1.59
CA ALA A 251 28.26 13.23 1.27
C ALA A 251 26.76 12.92 1.46
N GLU A 252 26.11 12.41 0.40
CA GLU A 252 24.78 11.81 0.50
C GLU A 252 24.77 10.82 1.66
N ARG A 253 23.72 10.86 2.49
CA ARG A 253 23.58 9.96 3.64
C ARG A 253 22.76 8.75 3.24
N GLU A 254 23.35 7.57 3.39
CA GLU A 254 22.71 6.29 3.11
C GLU A 254 21.76 5.89 4.24
N VAL A 255 20.51 5.56 3.89
CA VAL A 255 19.48 4.98 4.75
C VAL A 255 19.29 3.54 4.33
N CYS A 256 19.56 2.61 5.24
CA CYS A 256 19.59 1.20 4.92
C CYS A 256 18.40 0.42 5.47
N MET A 257 18.00 -0.60 4.70
CA MET A 257 16.95 -1.55 5.05
C MET A 257 17.32 -2.98 4.73
N GLY A 258 16.91 -3.89 5.61
CA GLY A 258 17.04 -5.34 5.46
C GLY A 258 15.79 -6.01 4.90
N ALA A 259 15.43 -7.15 5.50
CA ALA A 259 14.26 -7.96 5.16
C ALA A 259 12.91 -7.19 5.19
N GLY A 260 12.84 -6.07 5.91
CA GLY A 260 11.68 -5.18 5.95
C GLY A 260 11.56 -4.20 4.77
N TRP A 261 12.34 -4.36 3.70
CA TRP A 261 12.43 -3.40 2.59
C TRP A 261 11.09 -3.05 1.93
N TYR A 262 10.14 -3.99 1.90
CA TYR A 262 8.81 -3.79 1.30
C TYR A 262 7.91 -2.82 2.08
N TRP A 263 8.31 -2.40 3.29
CA TRP A 263 7.65 -1.35 4.05
C TRP A 263 8.09 0.06 3.65
N PHE A 264 9.12 0.18 2.80
CA PHE A 264 9.53 1.46 2.25
C PHE A 264 8.47 2.02 1.31
N PRO A 265 7.87 3.19 1.59
CA PRO A 265 6.81 3.72 0.76
C PRO A 265 7.31 4.24 -0.59
N SER A 266 8.31 5.13 -0.58
CA SER A 266 8.96 5.67 -1.79
C SER A 266 10.10 6.61 -1.41
N SER A 267 11.02 6.87 -2.34
CA SER A 267 12.08 7.89 -2.20
C SER A 267 11.55 9.30 -1.90
N TYR A 268 10.29 9.64 -2.24
CA TYR A 268 9.66 10.90 -1.86
C TYR A 268 9.53 11.14 -0.35
N TRP A 269 9.68 10.10 0.48
CA TRP A 269 9.66 10.21 1.94
C TRP A 269 11.04 10.47 2.53
N LEU A 270 12.09 10.50 1.72
CA LEU A 270 13.44 10.84 2.15
C LEU A 270 13.69 12.35 1.96
N PRO A 271 14.31 13.03 2.93
CA PRO A 271 14.75 14.41 2.75
C PRO A 271 15.82 14.51 1.64
N PRO A 272 16.01 15.70 1.05
CA PRO A 272 17.12 15.93 0.13
C PRO A 272 18.47 15.55 0.77
N GLY A 273 19.34 14.90 -0.01
CA GLY A 273 20.65 14.44 0.47
C GLY A 273 20.62 13.08 1.18
N TYR A 274 19.46 12.41 1.24
CA TYR A 274 19.34 11.03 1.70
C TYR A 274 19.05 10.09 0.53
N ARG A 275 19.63 8.88 0.58
CA ARG A 275 19.40 7.83 -0.41
C ARG A 275 19.13 6.49 0.27
N LEU A 276 18.16 5.74 -0.24
CA LEU A 276 17.88 4.40 0.26
C LEU A 276 18.91 3.41 -0.30
N GLN A 277 19.35 2.47 0.52
CA GLN A 277 20.13 1.32 0.10
C GLN A 277 19.61 0.04 0.77
N PHE A 278 19.61 -1.06 0.05
CA PHE A 278 19.25 -2.36 0.62
C PHE A 278 20.49 -3.05 1.17
N VAL A 279 20.35 -3.74 2.31
CA VAL A 279 21.48 -4.38 2.99
C VAL A 279 21.28 -5.85 3.28
N THR A 280 22.29 -6.65 2.99
CA THR A 280 22.36 -8.05 3.44
C THR A 280 22.85 -8.13 4.89
N GLY A 281 22.47 -9.18 5.61
CA GLY A 281 22.84 -9.39 7.01
C GLY A 281 21.83 -8.84 8.03
N LEU A 282 20.73 -8.23 7.58
CA LEU A 282 19.60 -7.82 8.40
C LEU A 282 18.35 -8.61 8.00
N GLY A 283 18.31 -9.88 8.41
CA GLY A 283 17.32 -10.86 7.97
C GLY A 283 17.55 -11.34 6.52
N GLU A 284 16.65 -12.18 6.04
CA GLU A 284 16.71 -12.70 4.67
C GLU A 284 16.08 -11.72 3.69
N ILE A 285 16.86 -11.29 2.70
CA ILE A 285 16.35 -10.61 1.52
C ILE A 285 16.37 -11.61 0.37
N GLY A 286 15.27 -11.70 -0.37
CA GLY A 286 15.16 -12.52 -1.57
C GLY A 286 14.39 -11.80 -2.68
N GLY A 287 14.32 -12.45 -3.84
CA GLY A 287 13.71 -11.89 -5.03
C GLY A 287 14.53 -10.76 -5.67
N HIS A 288 13.98 -10.14 -6.70
CA HIS A 288 14.62 -9.04 -7.40
C HIS A 288 14.29 -7.70 -6.74
N LEU A 289 15.31 -7.02 -6.21
CA LEU A 289 15.16 -5.72 -5.55
C LEU A 289 15.05 -4.56 -6.57
N PRO A 290 14.42 -3.44 -6.20
CA PRO A 290 14.50 -2.22 -6.98
C PRO A 290 15.96 -1.77 -7.17
N GLY A 291 16.31 -1.37 -8.39
CA GLY A 291 17.60 -0.76 -8.71
C GLY A 291 17.49 0.76 -8.86
N ASP A 292 18.63 1.44 -8.77
CA ASP A 292 18.70 2.88 -9.00
C ASP A 292 18.63 3.24 -10.49
N PHE A 293 18.37 4.50 -10.79
CA PHE A 293 18.59 5.01 -12.14
C PHE A 293 20.08 5.19 -12.44
N ALA A 294 20.45 5.12 -13.72
CA ALA A 294 21.82 5.37 -14.14
C ALA A 294 22.21 6.82 -13.78
N PRO A 295 23.35 7.07 -13.12
CA PRO A 295 23.71 8.41 -12.67
C PRO A 295 23.72 9.43 -13.82
N LEU A 296 23.21 10.64 -13.57
CA LEU A 296 23.12 11.69 -14.59
C LEU A 296 24.47 12.08 -15.17
N HIS A 297 25.54 12.04 -14.37
CA HIS A 297 26.89 12.31 -14.83
C HIS A 297 27.40 11.29 -15.87
N LYS A 298 26.83 10.07 -15.90
CA LYS A 298 27.17 9.04 -16.91
C LYS A 298 26.28 9.13 -18.16
N THR A 299 25.05 9.60 -18.01
CA THR A 299 24.03 9.55 -19.08
C THR A 299 23.75 10.90 -19.76
N GLY A 300 24.15 12.01 -19.13
CA GLY A 300 24.04 13.37 -19.66
C GLY A 300 22.63 13.99 -19.61
N SER A 301 21.57 13.19 -19.48
CA SER A 301 20.19 13.70 -19.35
C SER A 301 19.30 12.77 -18.53
N MET A 302 18.26 13.33 -17.91
CA MET A 302 17.24 12.54 -17.19
C MET A 302 16.55 11.54 -18.10
N GLN A 303 16.18 11.96 -19.32
CA GLN A 303 15.50 11.08 -20.27
C GLN A 303 16.37 9.89 -20.68
N ALA A 304 17.69 10.10 -20.90
CA ALA A 304 18.61 9.01 -21.19
C ALA A 304 18.80 8.08 -19.98
N SER A 305 18.87 8.63 -18.76
CA SER A 305 18.95 7.86 -17.52
C SER A 305 17.72 6.96 -17.29
N THR A 306 16.51 7.51 -17.47
CA THR A 306 15.26 6.77 -17.26
C THR A 306 14.92 5.79 -18.38
N ALA A 307 15.45 5.99 -19.58
CA ALA A 307 15.21 5.13 -20.75
C ALA A 307 16.27 4.03 -20.91
N MET A 308 17.36 4.07 -20.14
CA MET A 308 18.45 3.11 -20.25
C MET A 308 18.01 1.71 -19.81
N GLU A 309 18.12 0.74 -20.71
CA GLU A 309 18.00 -0.67 -20.34
C GLU A 309 19.23 -1.08 -19.52
N ARG A 310 19.02 -1.72 -18.37
CA ARG A 310 20.10 -2.15 -17.49
C ARG A 310 20.25 -3.66 -17.52
N ALA A 311 21.49 -4.13 -17.43
CA ALA A 311 21.85 -5.54 -17.48
C ALA A 311 21.72 -6.27 -16.13
N ASP A 312 21.54 -5.53 -15.04
CA ASP A 312 21.34 -6.04 -13.68
C ASP A 312 19.87 -6.29 -13.35
N PHE A 313 18.98 -6.32 -14.34
CA PHE A 313 17.61 -6.77 -14.18
C PHE A 313 17.41 -8.11 -14.87
N ASN A 314 16.65 -8.99 -14.23
CA ASN A 314 16.28 -10.28 -14.80
C ASN A 314 14.75 -10.43 -14.87
N ALA A 315 14.27 -11.16 -15.88
CA ALA A 315 12.84 -11.36 -16.11
C ALA A 315 12.24 -12.49 -15.25
N LEU A 316 13.00 -13.05 -14.29
CA LEU A 316 12.65 -14.23 -13.50
C LEU A 316 12.55 -13.94 -12.00
N ASN A 317 12.53 -12.66 -11.60
CA ASN A 317 12.49 -12.25 -10.19
C ASN A 317 13.59 -12.92 -9.33
N LEU A 318 14.74 -13.22 -9.94
CA LEU A 318 15.88 -13.83 -9.28
C LEU A 318 16.65 -12.77 -8.49
N TRP A 319 17.28 -13.21 -7.41
CA TRP A 319 18.16 -12.40 -6.59
C TRP A 319 19.28 -11.77 -7.43
N GLU A 320 19.41 -10.45 -7.33
CA GLU A 320 20.50 -9.69 -7.95
C GLU A 320 21.40 -9.10 -6.85
N PRO A 321 22.62 -9.61 -6.65
CA PRO A 321 23.49 -9.18 -5.56
C PRO A 321 23.95 -7.72 -5.69
N THR A 322 23.98 -7.14 -6.89
CA THR A 322 24.44 -5.75 -7.08
C THR A 322 23.47 -4.70 -6.52
N HIS A 323 22.23 -5.07 -6.23
CA HIS A 323 21.21 -4.18 -5.67
C HIS A 323 21.23 -4.09 -4.14
N ALA A 324 22.11 -4.85 -3.46
CA ALA A 324 22.27 -4.79 -2.01
C ALA A 324 23.74 -4.79 -1.60
N VAL A 325 24.04 -4.15 -0.47
CA VAL A 325 25.40 -4.13 0.10
C VAL A 325 25.45 -4.84 1.45
N PRO A 326 26.58 -5.41 1.87
CA PRO A 326 26.69 -5.95 3.23
C PRO A 326 26.49 -4.84 4.27
N LEU A 327 25.60 -5.07 5.25
CA LEU A 327 25.39 -4.11 6.35
C LEU A 327 26.71 -3.81 7.09
N PHE A 328 27.55 -4.83 7.29
CA PHE A 328 28.89 -4.70 7.83
C PHE A 328 29.91 -5.24 6.80
N PRO A 329 30.65 -4.36 6.09
CA PRO A 329 31.58 -4.77 5.04
C PRO A 329 32.76 -5.62 5.52
N ALA A 330 33.10 -5.56 6.81
CA ALA A 330 34.16 -6.36 7.42
C ALA A 330 33.60 -7.16 8.60
N ALA A 331 33.98 -8.45 8.67
CA ALA A 331 33.42 -9.42 9.61
C ALA A 331 33.57 -9.07 11.10
N ASN A 332 34.49 -8.15 11.43
CA ASN A 332 34.76 -7.66 12.79
C ASN A 332 34.62 -6.13 12.91
N SER A 333 33.98 -5.47 11.93
CA SER A 333 33.79 -4.02 11.94
C SER A 333 32.37 -3.66 12.33
N THR A 334 32.24 -2.83 13.36
CA THR A 334 30.97 -2.17 13.71
C THR A 334 30.64 -0.97 12.81
N ARG A 335 31.51 -0.67 11.83
CA ARG A 335 31.31 0.40 10.84
C ARG A 335 30.56 -0.14 9.63
N SER A 336 29.29 0.24 9.50
CA SER A 336 28.48 0.10 8.29
C SER A 336 28.82 1.17 7.26
N SER A 337 28.51 0.91 5.99
CA SER A 337 28.40 1.96 4.94
C SER A 337 27.24 2.92 5.23
N CYS A 338 26.23 2.42 5.92
CA CYS A 338 24.98 3.12 6.21
C CYS A 338 25.13 4.15 7.32
N GLY A 339 24.68 5.39 7.06
CA GLY A 339 24.56 6.42 8.09
C GLY A 339 23.33 6.22 8.98
N TYR A 340 22.28 5.62 8.43
CA TYR A 340 21.04 5.31 9.13
C TYR A 340 20.57 3.90 8.77
N VAL A 341 19.95 3.22 9.72
CA VAL A 341 19.28 1.94 9.51
C VAL A 341 17.85 2.06 9.99
N VAL A 342 16.90 1.68 9.15
CA VAL A 342 15.50 1.53 9.55
C VAL A 342 15.16 0.05 9.62
N ASP A 343 14.72 -0.37 10.79
CA ASP A 343 14.35 -1.75 11.06
C ASP A 343 12.91 -1.82 11.59
N ILE A 344 12.15 -2.78 11.09
CA ILE A 344 10.79 -3.07 11.53
C ILE A 344 10.81 -4.49 12.07
N ALA A 345 11.08 -4.60 13.36
CA ALA A 345 11.25 -5.87 14.01
C ALA A 345 10.22 -6.09 15.09
N VAL A 346 9.85 -7.35 15.22
CA VAL A 346 9.10 -7.84 16.35
C VAL A 346 10.01 -7.84 17.59
N PRO A 347 9.52 -7.37 18.76
CA PRO A 347 10.26 -7.50 20.01
C PRO A 347 10.67 -8.96 20.27
N GLY A 348 11.98 -9.18 20.45
CA GLY A 348 12.55 -10.52 20.70
C GLY A 348 12.86 -11.34 19.44
N SER A 349 12.68 -10.78 18.23
CA SER A 349 13.12 -11.44 16.99
C SER A 349 14.64 -11.48 16.88
N THR A 350 15.19 -12.64 16.50
CA THR A 350 16.61 -12.82 16.18
C THR A 350 17.01 -12.14 14.87
N ALA A 351 16.05 -11.77 14.03
CA ALA A 351 16.26 -11.04 12.77
C ALA A 351 16.17 -9.50 12.93
N SER A 352 16.26 -8.99 14.16
CA SER A 352 16.27 -7.54 14.43
C SER A 352 17.68 -6.95 14.31
N PHE A 353 17.77 -5.66 14.02
CA PHE A 353 19.04 -4.93 13.94
C PHE A 353 19.77 -4.94 15.28
N GLU A 354 19.04 -4.81 16.39
CA GLU A 354 19.61 -4.93 17.73
C GLU A 354 20.19 -6.34 18.00
N ALA A 355 19.56 -7.40 17.48
CA ALA A 355 20.11 -8.75 17.55
C ALA A 355 21.35 -8.92 16.66
N ALA A 356 21.35 -8.35 15.45
CA ALA A 356 22.51 -8.33 14.55
C ALA A 356 23.72 -7.62 15.18
N LEU A 357 23.49 -6.50 15.87
CA LEU A 357 24.53 -5.79 16.63
C LEU A 357 25.09 -6.63 17.78
N LYS A 358 24.24 -7.33 18.53
CA LYS A 358 24.67 -8.23 19.61
C LYS A 358 25.51 -9.40 19.08
N ALA A 359 25.12 -9.98 17.95
CA ALA A 359 25.85 -11.09 17.33
C ALA A 359 27.25 -10.70 16.84
N GLN A 360 27.45 -9.43 16.49
CA GLN A 360 28.75 -8.87 16.08
C GLN A 360 29.73 -8.61 17.25
N GLY A 361 29.39 -8.99 18.48
CA GLY A 361 30.34 -9.00 19.60
C GLY A 361 30.45 -7.71 20.42
N ASP A 362 29.56 -6.74 20.22
CA ASP A 362 29.49 -5.55 21.08
C ASP A 362 28.72 -5.87 22.37
N GLY A 363 29.40 -6.51 23.33
CA GLY A 363 28.90 -6.73 24.69
C GLY A 363 28.58 -5.43 25.47
N ARG A 364 28.71 -4.24 24.85
CA ARG A 364 28.31 -2.94 25.39
C ARG A 364 27.07 -2.32 24.72
N GLY A 365 26.41 -3.02 23.80
CA GLY A 365 25.19 -2.52 23.15
C GLY A 365 25.46 -1.47 22.06
N LEU A 366 24.52 -0.55 21.87
CA LEU A 366 24.44 0.55 20.89
C LEU A 366 25.65 1.54 20.86
N GLY A 367 26.88 1.16 21.25
CA GLY A 367 27.99 2.09 21.50
C GLY A 367 28.36 3.01 20.33
N ARG A 368 28.22 2.54 19.07
CA ARG A 368 28.38 3.34 17.85
C ARG A 368 27.08 3.69 17.14
N TRP A 369 25.95 3.29 17.68
CA TRP A 369 24.65 3.45 17.04
C TRP A 369 23.66 4.07 18.01
N ARG A 370 23.07 5.20 17.68
CA ARG A 370 22.04 5.82 18.53
C ARG A 370 20.68 5.57 17.92
N ARG A 371 19.75 5.02 18.71
CA ARG A 371 18.33 5.02 18.34
C ARG A 371 17.80 6.46 18.34
N ILE A 372 17.19 6.88 17.24
CA ILE A 372 16.58 8.21 17.10
C ILE A 372 15.12 8.13 17.54
N GLY A 373 14.76 8.92 18.54
CA GLY A 373 13.39 9.03 19.03
C GLY A 373 12.85 7.72 19.60
N GLU A 374 11.52 7.66 19.72
CA GLU A 374 10.80 6.46 20.14
C GLU A 374 10.46 5.59 18.93
N CYS A 375 10.56 4.27 19.09
CA CYS A 375 10.11 3.35 18.06
C CYS A 375 8.58 3.39 17.95
N LEU A 376 8.09 3.40 16.71
CA LEU A 376 6.65 3.47 16.45
C LEU A 376 6.04 2.08 16.33
N PRO A 377 4.86 1.83 16.91
CA PRO A 377 4.22 0.51 16.84
C PRO A 377 3.66 0.25 15.44
N VAL A 378 3.89 -0.96 14.92
CA VAL A 378 3.30 -1.52 13.70
C VAL A 378 2.56 -2.80 14.07
N LEU A 379 1.33 -3.00 13.63
CA LEU A 379 0.62 -4.25 13.91
C LEU A 379 1.23 -5.39 13.09
N ASP A 380 1.60 -6.48 13.75
CA ASP A 380 2.05 -7.70 13.09
C ASP A 380 0.82 -8.48 12.61
N ALA A 381 0.57 -8.40 11.30
CA ALA A 381 -0.58 -9.04 10.68
C ALA A 381 -0.52 -10.58 10.71
N ALA A 382 0.67 -11.19 10.79
CA ALA A 382 0.85 -12.64 10.76
C ALA A 382 0.50 -13.28 12.11
N ARG A 383 0.82 -12.60 13.22
CA ARG A 383 0.56 -13.10 14.59
C ARG A 383 -0.67 -12.50 15.27
N SER A 384 -1.31 -11.51 14.66
CA SER A 384 -2.56 -10.92 15.17
C SER A 384 -3.81 -11.66 14.67
N GLY A 385 -4.86 -11.69 15.50
CA GLY A 385 -6.16 -12.26 15.14
C GLY A 385 -6.83 -11.53 13.97
N LEU A 386 -7.74 -12.22 13.27
CA LEU A 386 -8.41 -11.71 12.06
C LEU A 386 -9.18 -10.40 12.32
N LEU A 387 -10.04 -10.35 13.34
CA LEU A 387 -10.85 -9.16 13.63
C LEU A 387 -9.95 -8.01 14.10
N ALA A 388 -8.96 -8.34 14.92
CA ALA A 388 -7.98 -7.42 15.47
C ALA A 388 -7.12 -6.70 14.41
N ARG A 389 -6.90 -7.32 13.23
CA ARG A 389 -6.14 -6.73 12.11
C ARG A 389 -7.00 -6.15 10.99
N VAL A 390 -8.27 -6.55 10.87
CA VAL A 390 -9.17 -6.10 9.80
C VAL A 390 -9.85 -4.77 10.16
N VAL A 391 -10.47 -4.66 11.34
CA VAL A 391 -11.17 -3.44 11.77
C VAL A 391 -10.45 -2.75 12.91
N TYR A 392 -10.70 -1.45 13.06
CA TYR A 392 -10.17 -0.70 14.18
C TYR A 392 -10.88 -1.13 15.47
N VAL A 393 -10.08 -1.48 16.47
CA VAL A 393 -10.54 -1.92 17.77
C VAL A 393 -9.90 -1.01 18.82
N PRO A 394 -10.69 -0.21 19.56
CA PRO A 394 -10.19 0.57 20.67
C PRO A 394 -9.52 -0.31 21.73
N ARG A 395 -8.49 0.19 22.41
CA ARG A 395 -7.71 -0.58 23.41
C ARG A 395 -8.55 -1.17 24.55
N SER A 396 -9.63 -0.51 24.94
CA SER A 396 -10.58 -1.01 25.95
C SER A 396 -11.29 -2.28 25.45
N VAL A 397 -11.73 -2.27 24.19
CA VAL A 397 -12.44 -3.39 23.55
C VAL A 397 -11.49 -4.53 23.19
N ALA A 398 -10.24 -4.21 22.81
CA ALA A 398 -9.23 -5.21 22.45
C ALA A 398 -8.97 -6.21 23.58
N ARG A 399 -8.90 -5.75 24.84
CA ARG A 399 -8.73 -6.62 26.01
C ARG A 399 -9.89 -7.60 26.19
N VAL A 400 -11.12 -7.13 25.96
CA VAL A 400 -12.32 -7.98 26.06
C VAL A 400 -12.35 -9.00 24.92
N LEU A 401 -12.02 -8.59 23.69
CA LEU A 401 -11.98 -9.48 22.53
C LEU A 401 -10.87 -10.54 22.63
N GLU A 402 -9.75 -10.20 23.26
CA GLU A 402 -8.69 -11.17 23.56
C GLU A 402 -9.18 -12.24 24.55
N GLN A 403 -9.86 -11.83 25.63
CA GLN A 403 -10.39 -12.76 26.63
C GLN A 403 -11.53 -13.65 26.12
N LEU A 404 -12.45 -13.08 25.32
CA LEU A 404 -13.67 -13.79 24.88
C LEU A 404 -13.49 -14.56 23.56
N LEU A 405 -12.71 -14.02 22.61
CA LEU A 405 -12.62 -14.53 21.23
C LEU A 405 -11.18 -14.84 20.81
N GLY A 406 -10.21 -14.78 21.72
CA GLY A 406 -8.80 -15.02 21.42
C GLY A 406 -8.20 -14.04 20.39
N GLN A 407 -8.82 -12.89 20.17
CA GLN A 407 -8.40 -11.92 19.16
C GLN A 407 -7.26 -11.03 19.68
N ARG A 408 -6.06 -11.62 19.79
CA ARG A 408 -4.87 -10.91 20.25
C ARG A 408 -4.33 -9.94 19.20
N GLN A 409 -3.87 -8.78 19.64
CA GLN A 409 -3.07 -7.84 18.84
C GLN A 409 -1.60 -7.98 19.21
N VAL A 410 -0.77 -8.32 18.23
CA VAL A 410 0.68 -8.41 18.39
C VAL A 410 1.31 -7.26 17.63
N TRP A 411 2.22 -6.53 18.28
CA TRP A 411 2.82 -5.33 17.74
C TRP A 411 4.33 -5.53 17.51
N ALA A 412 4.77 -5.17 16.32
CA ALA A 412 6.16 -4.91 15.97
C ALA A 412 6.52 -3.45 16.25
N GLN A 413 7.81 -3.13 16.18
CA GLN A 413 8.33 -1.78 16.37
C GLN A 413 9.15 -1.37 15.16
N ALA A 414 8.83 -0.20 14.60
CA ALA A 414 9.61 0.47 13.58
C ALA A 414 10.57 1.46 14.26
N CYS A 415 11.87 1.19 14.15
CA CYS A 415 12.93 1.95 14.82
C CYS A 415 13.90 2.55 13.80
N VAL A 416 14.46 3.72 14.13
CA VAL A 416 15.56 4.34 13.37
C VAL A 416 16.82 4.30 14.20
N PHE A 417 17.90 3.82 13.61
CA PHE A 417 19.23 3.82 14.20
C PHE A 417 20.14 4.72 13.38
N GLN A 418 20.91 5.57 14.04
CA GLN A 418 21.88 6.46 13.43
C GLN A 418 23.28 6.04 13.85
N GLN A 419 24.19 5.92 12.89
CA GLN A 419 25.58 5.69 13.19
C GLN A 419 26.20 6.96 13.78
N LEU A 420 26.78 6.85 14.96
CA LEU A 420 27.57 7.91 15.57
C LEU A 420 28.90 8.02 14.80
N ARG A 421 29.21 9.21 14.29
CA ARG A 421 30.56 9.50 13.82
C ARG A 421 31.46 9.54 15.05
N GLU A 422 32.64 8.90 14.98
CA GLU A 422 33.67 9.17 15.99
C GLU A 422 33.89 10.68 16.01
N PRO A 423 33.98 11.32 17.20
CA PRO A 423 34.48 12.68 17.24
C PRO A 423 35.83 12.64 16.54
N LEU A 424 36.00 13.47 15.52
CA LEU A 424 37.32 13.85 15.05
C LEU A 424 38.01 14.44 16.28
N LEU A 425 38.70 13.61 17.06
CA LEU A 425 39.68 14.04 18.02
C LEU A 425 40.61 14.93 17.20
N SER A 426 40.46 16.21 17.48
CA SER A 426 40.92 17.32 16.68
C SER A 426 42.34 17.08 16.20
N ALA A 427 42.54 17.08 14.89
CA ALA A 427 43.85 17.35 14.31
C ALA A 427 44.44 18.68 14.85
N ALA A 428 43.62 19.55 15.47
CA ALA A 428 44.07 20.72 16.21
C ALA A 428 44.82 20.39 17.52
N THR A 429 44.48 19.34 18.27
CA THR A 429 45.21 19.00 19.52
C THR A 429 46.52 18.27 19.28
N ALA A 430 46.66 17.57 18.14
CA ALA A 430 47.94 16.99 17.73
C ALA A 430 48.90 18.08 17.21
N ALA A 431 48.40 19.07 16.47
CA ALA A 431 49.19 20.20 16.01
C ALA A 431 49.61 21.13 17.17
N GLU A 432 48.75 21.35 18.17
CA GLU A 432 49.11 22.11 19.37
C GLU A 432 50.13 21.38 20.26
N ALA A 433 50.07 20.04 20.34
CA ALA A 433 51.07 19.26 21.07
C ALA A 433 52.46 19.29 20.39
N GLU A 434 52.51 19.35 19.05
CA GLU A 434 53.77 19.43 18.29
C GLU A 434 54.39 20.84 18.34
N VAL A 435 53.56 21.90 18.37
CA VAL A 435 54.03 23.29 18.52
C VAL A 435 54.49 23.59 19.95
N VAL A 436 53.80 23.09 20.97
CA VAL A 436 54.20 23.26 22.38
C VAL A 436 55.44 22.41 22.71
N GLY A 437 55.62 21.26 22.06
CA GLY A 437 56.85 20.45 22.17
C GLY A 437 58.09 21.14 21.58
N ARG A 438 57.95 21.90 20.49
CA ARG A 438 59.07 22.65 19.87
C ARG A 438 59.46 23.93 20.63
N MET A 439 58.57 24.55 21.40
CA MET A 439 58.91 25.74 22.20
C MET A 439 59.55 25.43 23.55
N ARG A 440 59.58 24.17 24.00
CA ARG A 440 60.22 23.75 25.26
C ARG A 440 61.60 23.11 25.08
N GLY A 441 62.11 23.03 23.85
CA GLY A 441 63.39 22.41 23.52
C GLY A 441 64.38 23.31 22.78
N GLY A 442 64.29 24.64 22.97
CA GLY A 442 65.23 25.63 22.43
C GLY A 442 66.00 26.33 23.54
#